data_AF-A0A2E4W6U2-F1
#
_entry.id   AF-A0A2E4W6U2-F1
#
_cell.length_a   1.000
_cell.length_b   1.000
_cell.length_c   1.000
_cell.angle_alpha   90.00
_cell.angle_beta   90.00
_cell.angle_gamma   90.00
#
_symmetry.space_group_name_H-M   'P 1'
#
loop_
_entity.id
_entity.type
_entity.pdbx_description
1 polymer ?
#
loop_
_entity_poly.entity_id
_entity_poly.type
_entity_poly.pdbx_seq_one_letter_code
_entity_poly.pdbx_strand_id
1 'polypeptide(L)'
;MTDYQKLRELGFQYLDSPYFCEKDRLKFNIKREEHVNLVYAILIDQKLKYIGRTKDFNVRVHTYRNAKYWCNAFTSNKVKTDRLENAVRRGRQVEFYCIYSDNYDTLEEELISRFNPTWNKYLCC
;
A
#
# COMPACT_ATOMS: atom_id res chain seq x y z
N MET A 1 20.57 -7.11 -4.41
CA MET A 1 19.68 -6.90 -3.25
C MET A 1 18.28 -6.57 -3.74
N THR A 2 17.28 -7.38 -3.39
CA THR A 2 15.87 -7.19 -3.77
C THR A 2 15.26 -6.00 -3.00
N ASP A 3 14.14 -5.44 -3.48
CA ASP A 3 13.50 -4.34 -2.75
C ASP A 3 12.96 -4.80 -1.39
N TYR A 4 12.52 -6.06 -1.30
CA TYR A 4 12.21 -6.71 -0.02
C TYR A 4 13.38 -6.61 0.98
N GLN A 5 14.59 -6.98 0.56
CA GLN A 5 15.77 -6.94 1.44
C GLN A 5 16.06 -5.51 1.92
N LYS A 6 15.98 -4.52 1.01
CA LYS A 6 16.19 -3.10 1.35
C LYS A 6 15.18 -2.60 2.38
N LEU A 7 13.90 -2.97 2.25
CA LEU A 7 12.87 -2.56 3.20
C LEU A 7 13.09 -3.20 4.58
N ARG A 8 13.49 -4.48 4.62
CA ARG A 8 13.81 -5.18 5.87
C ARG A 8 14.97 -4.54 6.62
N GLU A 9 16.02 -4.12 5.92
CA GLU A 9 17.16 -3.39 6.51
C GLU A 9 16.74 -2.04 7.10
N LEU A 10 15.72 -1.40 6.53
CA LEU A 10 15.14 -0.16 7.05
C LEU A 10 14.14 -0.39 8.19
N GLY A 11 13.93 -1.63 8.62
CA GLY A 11 13.02 -1.96 9.72
C GLY A 11 11.55 -2.14 9.33
N PHE A 12 11.23 -2.24 8.03
CA PHE A 12 9.87 -2.55 7.62
C PHE A 12 9.44 -3.95 8.09
N GLN A 13 8.25 -4.01 8.66
CA GLN A 13 7.60 -5.22 9.12
C GLN A 13 6.53 -5.64 8.12
N TYR A 14 6.35 -6.95 7.93
CA TYR A 14 5.24 -7.46 7.13
C TYR A 14 3.93 -7.11 7.81
N LEU A 15 2.99 -6.62 7.02
CA LEU A 15 1.68 -6.22 7.50
C LEU A 15 0.63 -7.23 7.06
N ASP A 16 0.44 -7.40 5.74
CA ASP A 16 -0.55 -8.33 5.20
C ASP A 16 -0.44 -8.52 3.69
N SER A 17 -1.19 -9.50 3.16
CA SER A 17 -1.38 -9.77 1.74
C SER A 17 -2.87 -9.74 1.41
N PRO A 18 -3.35 -8.88 0.50
CA PRO A 18 -4.75 -8.84 0.15
C PRO A 18 -5.20 -10.07 -0.64
N TYR A 19 -6.48 -10.43 -0.49
CA TYR A 19 -7.14 -11.51 -1.22
C TYR A 19 -8.56 -11.12 -1.60
N PHE A 20 -9.16 -11.80 -2.58
CA PHE A 20 -10.57 -11.62 -2.90
C PHE A 20 -11.44 -12.48 -1.99
N CYS A 21 -12.52 -11.90 -1.45
CA CYS A 21 -13.61 -12.67 -0.87
C CYS A 21 -14.67 -13.02 -1.92
N GLU A 22 -15.65 -13.85 -1.54
CA GLU A 22 -16.77 -14.28 -2.39
C GLU A 22 -17.56 -13.14 -3.05
N LYS A 23 -17.49 -11.91 -2.52
CA LYS A 23 -18.16 -10.72 -3.08
C LYS A 23 -17.31 -9.95 -4.09
N ASP A 24 -16.21 -10.53 -4.57
CA ASP A 24 -15.26 -9.91 -5.51
C ASP A 24 -14.74 -8.54 -5.02
N ARG A 25 -14.50 -8.46 -3.70
CA ARG A 25 -13.87 -7.31 -3.05
C ARG A 25 -12.57 -7.74 -2.40
N LEU A 26 -11.57 -6.87 -2.45
CA LEU A 26 -10.35 -7.06 -1.70
C LEU A 26 -10.65 -7.13 -0.20
N LYS A 27 -9.98 -8.04 0.49
CA LYS A 27 -9.92 -8.17 1.94
C LYS A 27 -8.47 -8.25 2.38
N PHE A 28 -8.29 -7.92 3.65
CA PHE A 28 -7.05 -7.90 4.41
C PHE A 28 -7.41 -8.50 5.78
N ASN A 29 -6.52 -9.30 6.35
CA ASN A 29 -6.58 -9.94 7.66
C ASN A 29 -6.01 -9.08 8.81
N ILE A 30 -5.71 -7.81 8.56
CA ILE A 30 -5.24 -6.87 9.59
C ILE A 30 -6.26 -6.66 10.72
N LYS A 31 -5.76 -6.50 11.94
CA LYS A 31 -6.56 -6.10 13.10
C LYS A 31 -6.77 -4.59 13.13
N ARG A 32 -7.97 -4.16 13.54
CA ARG A 32 -8.41 -2.77 13.37
C ARG A 32 -7.70 -1.74 14.26
N GLU A 33 -7.15 -2.17 15.38
CA GLU A 33 -6.79 -1.25 16.47
C GLU A 33 -5.27 -1.00 16.59
N GLU A 34 -4.47 -1.62 15.72
CA GLU A 34 -3.01 -1.74 15.94
C GLU A 34 -2.16 -0.96 14.90
N HIS A 35 -2.77 -0.33 13.90
CA HIS A 35 -2.04 0.16 12.71
C HIS A 35 -2.27 1.66 12.43
N VAL A 36 -1.74 2.52 13.31
CA VAL A 36 -1.82 3.98 13.21
C VAL A 36 -0.44 4.62 13.03
N ASN A 37 -0.40 5.84 12.49
CA ASN A 37 0.83 6.65 12.27
C ASN A 37 1.99 5.86 11.65
N LEU A 38 1.84 5.49 10.38
CA LEU A 38 2.82 4.65 9.70
C LEU A 38 3.06 5.05 8.25
N VAL A 39 4.23 4.65 7.76
CA VAL A 39 4.54 4.57 6.33
C VAL A 39 4.44 3.11 5.93
N TYR A 40 3.76 2.83 4.82
CA TYR A 40 3.60 1.50 4.27
C TYR A 40 4.15 1.41 2.84
N ALA A 41 4.62 0.23 2.48
CA ALA A 41 5.13 -0.12 1.17
C ALA A 41 4.27 -1.24 0.55
N ILE A 42 4.01 -1.14 -0.75
CA ILE A 42 3.33 -2.18 -1.54
C ILE A 42 4.35 -2.83 -2.44
N LEU A 43 4.51 -4.14 -2.29
CA LEU A 43 5.35 -4.98 -3.13
C LEU A 43 4.47 -5.87 -4.00
N ILE A 44 4.87 -6.03 -5.26
CA ILE A 44 4.26 -7.01 -6.17
C ILE A 44 5.35 -7.86 -6.79
N ASP A 45 5.30 -9.16 -6.55
CA ASP A 45 6.36 -10.12 -6.86
C ASP A 45 7.73 -9.61 -6.38
N GLN A 46 7.78 -9.23 -5.10
CA GLN A 46 8.97 -8.70 -4.40
C GLN A 46 9.54 -7.38 -4.96
N LYS A 47 8.86 -6.72 -5.91
CA LYS A 47 9.25 -5.42 -6.45
C LYS A 47 8.44 -4.30 -5.80
N LEU A 48 9.13 -3.28 -5.28
CA LEU A 48 8.47 -2.13 -4.67
C LEU A 48 7.71 -1.34 -5.73
N LYS A 49 6.41 -1.16 -5.52
CA LYS A 49 5.52 -0.42 -6.42
C LYS A 49 5.10 0.91 -5.88
N TYR A 50 4.84 1.00 -4.58
CA TYR A 50 4.29 2.18 -3.95
C TYR A 50 4.81 2.34 -2.53
N ILE A 51 5.03 3.58 -2.13
CA ILE A 51 5.18 3.98 -0.74
C ILE A 51 4.07 4.97 -0.42
N GLY A 52 3.41 4.79 0.72
CA GLY A 52 2.37 5.69 1.17
C GLY A 52 2.43 5.87 2.67
N ARG A 53 1.95 7.01 3.15
CA ARG A 53 1.69 7.22 4.58
C ARG A 53 0.23 7.15 4.93
N THR A 54 -0.05 6.91 6.21
CA THR A 54 -1.39 7.04 6.76
C THR A 54 -1.38 7.19 8.27
N LYS A 55 -2.34 7.99 8.76
CA LYS A 55 -2.68 8.06 10.19
C LYS A 55 -3.39 6.79 10.67
N ASP A 56 -4.17 6.14 9.80
CA ASP A 56 -4.94 4.93 10.11
C ASP A 56 -4.96 4.01 8.90
N PHE A 57 -4.27 2.88 9.02
CA PHE A 57 -4.15 1.92 7.94
C PHE A 57 -5.45 1.17 7.63
N ASN A 58 -6.38 1.05 8.59
CA ASN A 58 -7.68 0.45 8.34
C ASN A 58 -8.54 1.32 7.42
N VAL A 59 -8.48 2.65 7.58
CA VAL A 59 -9.11 3.59 6.66
C VAL A 59 -8.46 3.51 5.28
N ARG A 60 -7.13 3.37 5.22
CA ARG A 60 -6.41 3.22 3.94
C ARG A 60 -6.78 1.92 3.22
N VAL A 61 -6.88 0.81 3.94
CA VAL A 61 -7.38 -0.45 3.41
C VAL A 61 -8.83 -0.31 2.92
N HIS A 62 -9.70 0.35 3.69
CA HIS A 62 -11.08 0.61 3.24
C HIS A 62 -11.10 1.36 1.90
N THR A 63 -10.20 2.33 1.73
CA THR A 63 -10.05 3.06 0.46
C THR A 63 -9.63 2.10 -0.65
N TYR A 64 -8.61 1.26 -0.43
CA TYR A 64 -8.19 0.29 -1.44
C TYR A 64 -9.29 -0.71 -1.83
N ARG A 65 -10.20 -1.05 -0.91
CA ARG A 65 -11.34 -1.94 -1.20
C ARG A 65 -12.46 -1.29 -2.02
N ASN A 66 -12.60 0.04 -1.96
CA ASN A 66 -13.85 0.69 -2.36
C ASN A 66 -13.69 1.91 -3.28
N ALA A 67 -12.52 2.54 -3.35
CA ALA A 67 -12.35 3.83 -4.02
C ALA A 67 -12.81 3.82 -5.48
N LYS A 68 -12.56 2.74 -6.23
CA LYS A 68 -13.00 2.62 -7.63
C LYS A 68 -14.53 2.59 -7.81
N TYR A 69 -15.28 2.30 -6.76
CA TYR A 69 -16.74 2.24 -6.77
C TYR A 69 -17.41 3.49 -6.18
N TRP A 70 -16.62 4.42 -5.63
CA TRP A 70 -17.12 5.70 -5.13
C TRP A 70 -17.17 6.71 -6.27
N CYS A 71 -18.29 7.41 -6.41
CA CYS A 71 -18.46 8.47 -7.42
C CYS A 71 -17.35 9.53 -7.28
N ASN A 72 -17.13 10.03 -6.06
CA ASN A 72 -16.28 11.19 -5.77
C ASN A 72 -14.88 10.83 -5.23
N ALA A 73 -14.40 9.61 -5.42
CA ALA A 73 -13.02 9.29 -5.03
C ALA A 73 -12.00 9.96 -5.95
N PHE A 74 -10.90 10.43 -5.35
CA PHE A 74 -9.73 10.92 -6.09
C PHE A 74 -9.26 9.90 -7.13
N THR A 75 -8.95 10.37 -8.34
CA THR A 75 -8.51 9.54 -9.47
C THR A 75 -7.31 8.66 -9.10
N SER A 76 -6.34 9.21 -8.36
CA SER A 76 -5.17 8.46 -7.90
C SER A 76 -5.53 7.26 -7.02
N ASN A 77 -6.57 7.37 -6.18
CA ASN A 77 -7.06 6.26 -5.36
C ASN A 77 -7.77 5.21 -6.21
N LYS A 78 -8.59 5.62 -7.19
CA LYS A 78 -9.24 4.70 -8.14
C LYS A 78 -8.21 3.88 -8.91
N VAL A 79 -7.18 4.54 -9.47
CA VAL A 79 -6.10 3.89 -10.22
C VAL A 79 -5.32 2.90 -9.35
N LYS A 80 -4.97 3.29 -8.11
CA LYS A 80 -4.25 2.39 -7.21
C LYS A 80 -5.08 1.17 -6.80
N THR A 81 -6.38 1.35 -6.53
CA THR A 81 -7.32 0.25 -6.28
C THR A 81 -7.39 -0.70 -7.47
N ASP A 82 -7.57 -0.17 -8.68
CA ASP A 82 -7.64 -0.98 -9.90
C ASP A 82 -6.35 -1.80 -10.13
N ARG A 83 -5.18 -1.18 -9.94
CA ARG A 83 -3.89 -1.87 -10.08
C ARG A 83 -3.72 -2.99 -9.04
N LEU A 84 -4.13 -2.76 -7.79
CA LEU A 84 -4.09 -3.78 -6.73
C LEU A 84 -5.00 -4.95 -7.07
N GLU A 85 -6.26 -4.67 -7.43
CA GLU A 85 -7.21 -5.71 -7.80
C GLU A 85 -6.71 -6.55 -8.98
N ASN A 86 -6.22 -5.90 -10.04
CA ASN A 86 -5.69 -6.60 -11.21
C ASN A 86 -4.48 -7.47 -10.86
N ALA A 87 -3.61 -7.04 -9.93
CA ALA A 87 -2.49 -7.85 -9.50
C ALA A 87 -2.95 -9.10 -8.74
N VAL A 88 -3.86 -8.96 -7.79
CA VAL A 88 -4.39 -10.09 -7.00
C VAL A 88 -5.17 -11.06 -7.91
N ARG A 89 -6.01 -10.57 -8.84
CA ARG A 89 -6.76 -11.42 -9.78
C ARG A 89 -5.87 -12.23 -10.71
N ARG A 90 -4.71 -11.68 -11.07
CA ARG A 90 -3.71 -12.37 -11.90
C ARG A 90 -2.84 -13.35 -11.10
N GLY A 91 -3.15 -13.59 -9.82
CA GLY A 91 -2.39 -14.50 -8.97
C GLY A 91 -0.99 -13.98 -8.63
N ARG A 92 -0.75 -12.67 -8.74
CA ARG A 92 0.54 -12.08 -8.37
C ARG A 92 0.66 -12.00 -6.85
N GLN A 93 1.87 -12.17 -6.33
CA GLN A 93 2.13 -12.00 -4.91
C GLN A 93 2.07 -10.50 -4.58
N VAL A 94 1.10 -10.09 -3.77
CA VAL A 94 0.95 -8.68 -3.35
C VAL A 94 1.14 -8.62 -1.84
N GLU A 95 2.09 -7.81 -1.39
CA GLU A 95 2.46 -7.73 0.02
C GLU A 95 2.51 -6.29 0.48
N PHE A 96 2.01 -6.05 1.68
CA PHE A 96 2.11 -4.78 2.37
C PHE A 96 3.09 -4.91 3.51
N TYR A 97 3.96 -3.91 3.63
CA TYR A 97 4.89 -3.76 4.74
C TYR A 97 4.70 -2.39 5.37
N CYS A 98 5.07 -2.22 6.64
CA CYS A 98 5.00 -0.93 7.32
C CYS A 98 6.18 -0.65 8.23
N ILE A 99 6.38 0.64 8.51
CA ILE A 99 7.20 1.16 9.60
C ILE A 99 6.39 2.24 10.32
N TYR A 100 6.36 2.16 11.65
CA TYR A 100 5.67 3.14 12.50
C TYR A 100 6.57 4.35 12.73
N SER A 101 5.99 5.54 12.64
CA SER A 101 6.72 6.78 12.87
C SER A 101 5.75 7.91 13.15
N ASP A 102 6.05 8.75 14.15
CA ASP A 102 5.29 9.98 14.37
C ASP A 102 5.61 11.06 13.32
N ASN A 103 6.74 10.92 12.61
CA ASN A 103 7.17 11.80 11.51
C ASN A 103 6.97 11.14 10.14
N TYR A 104 5.86 10.41 9.97
CA TYR A 104 5.57 9.64 8.76
C TYR A 104 5.47 10.49 7.47
N ASP A 105 5.26 11.81 7.59
CA ASP A 105 5.26 12.75 6.46
C ASP A 105 6.65 12.87 5.85
N THR A 106 7.64 13.29 6.63
CA THR A 106 9.04 13.41 6.20
C THR A 106 9.61 12.05 5.76
N LEU A 107 9.29 11.00 6.51
CA LEU A 107 9.75 9.65 6.19
C LEU A 107 9.19 9.15 4.85
N GLU A 108 7.93 9.45 4.52
CA GLU A 108 7.36 9.11 3.20
C GLU A 108 8.15 9.77 2.07
N GLU A 109 8.42 11.08 2.19
CA GLU A 109 9.13 11.85 1.16
C GLU A 109 10.56 11.34 0.93
N GLU A 110 11.30 11.10 2.01
CA GLU A 110 12.65 10.53 1.97
C GLU A 110 12.67 9.18 1.27
N LEU A 111 11.72 8.30 1.61
CA LEU A 111 11.63 6.97 1.03
C LEU A 111 11.20 7.01 -0.44
N ILE A 112 10.26 7.88 -0.81
CA ILE A 112 9.86 8.07 -2.22
C ILE A 112 11.06 8.56 -3.03
N SER A 113 11.80 9.54 -2.52
CA SER A 113 13.01 10.07 -3.17
C SER A 113 14.07 8.99 -3.34
N ARG A 114 14.33 8.20 -2.28
CA ARG A 114 15.33 7.13 -2.27
C ARG A 114 15.00 5.96 -3.21
N PHE A 115 13.73 5.57 -3.28
CA PHE A 115 13.31 4.36 -3.99
C PHE A 115 12.65 4.60 -5.36
N ASN A 116 12.18 5.82 -5.62
CA ASN A 116 11.45 6.23 -6.82
C ASN A 116 10.38 5.21 -7.28
N PRO A 117 9.40 4.82 -6.43
CA PRO A 117 8.46 3.76 -6.76
C PRO A 117 7.56 4.13 -7.93
N THR A 118 7.34 3.19 -8.84
CA THR A 118 6.61 3.45 -10.10
C THR A 118 5.19 3.98 -9.91
N TRP A 119 4.50 3.66 -8.82
CA TRP A 119 3.12 4.09 -8.59
C TRP A 119 3.02 5.43 -7.86
N ASN A 120 4.12 5.96 -7.31
CA ASN A 120 4.15 7.31 -6.71
C ASN A 120 4.18 8.42 -7.75
N LYS A 121 4.60 8.12 -8.99
CA LYS A 121 4.66 9.09 -10.11
C LYS A 121 3.28 9.61 -10.58
N TYR A 122 2.20 8.92 -10.23
CA TYR A 122 0.83 9.27 -10.64
C TYR A 122 0.07 10.09 -9.60
N LEU A 123 0.78 10.78 -8.70
CA LEU A 123 0.20 11.68 -7.69
C LEU A 123 0.05 13.13 -8.22
N CYS A 124 0.57 13.44 -9.40
CA CYS A 124 0.45 14.74 -10.06
C CYS A 124 -0.51 14.67 -11.27
N CYS A 125 -1.81 14.59 -11.01
CA CYS A 125 -2.83 15.09 -11.95
C CYS A 125 -4.07 15.53 -11.16
#